data_AF-B5GL13-F1
#
_entry.id   AF-B5GL13-F1
#
_cell.length_a   1.000
_cell.length_b   1.000
_cell.length_c   1.000
_cell.angle_alpha   90.00
_cell.angle_beta   90.00
_cell.angle_gamma   90.00
#
_symmetry.space_group_name_H-M   'P 1'
#
loop_
_entity.id
_entity.type
_entity.pdbx_description
1 polymer ?
#
loop_
_entity_poly.entity_id
_entity_poly.type
_entity_poly.pdbx_seq_one_letter_code
_entity_poly.pdbx_strand_id
1 'polypeptide(L)'
;MKRKFVISAAVAALLAGGTVTAVAASADDKPVKPKISSSDAVNTALKERSGTVGSVSLDDGVWEIEIADGKDKGHEVRVDAKNGEVVGVERDDRDDADDAADRDDVPAQGTKVDAERAASAAVALQAGTVTDVEFEDGRWEVEVRAEDGTEHDVHVDATTGKASAAPADDADDTDDDDRDND
;
A
#
# COMPACT_ATOMS: atom_id res chain seq x y z
N MET A 1 2.08 -14.55 7.75
CA MET A 1 2.65 -13.59 8.73
C MET A 1 2.34 -12.22 8.19
N LYS A 2 1.93 -11.23 9.00
CA LYS A 2 1.67 -9.87 8.51
C LYS A 2 2.93 -9.36 7.79
N ARG A 3 2.87 -9.09 6.48
CA ARG A 3 3.93 -8.36 5.77
C ARG A 3 3.88 -6.94 6.32
N LYS A 4 4.68 -6.69 7.36
CA LYS A 4 4.83 -5.36 7.94
C LYS A 4 5.59 -4.52 6.93
N PHE A 5 4.89 -3.92 5.98
CA PHE A 5 5.41 -2.75 5.30
C PHE A 5 5.52 -1.67 6.37
N VAL A 6 6.74 -1.40 6.82
CA VAL A 6 7.01 -0.34 7.79
C VAL A 6 6.87 0.97 7.03
N ILE A 7 5.63 1.43 6.86
CA ILE A 7 5.35 2.81 6.49
C ILE A 7 5.85 3.62 7.69
N SER A 8 7.04 4.19 7.53
CA SER A 8 7.67 4.98 8.58
C SER A 8 6.85 6.27 8.73
N ALA A 9 5.82 6.22 9.58
CA ALA A 9 5.03 7.37 9.98
C ALA A 9 5.95 8.37 10.69
N ALA A 10 6.48 9.34 9.94
CA ALA A 10 7.30 10.41 10.50
C ALA A 10 6.40 11.42 11.23
N VAL A 11 6.16 11.18 12.52
CA VAL A 11 5.55 12.16 13.41
C VAL A 11 6.54 13.29 13.67
N ALA A 12 6.34 14.44 13.03
CA ALA A 12 7.13 15.64 13.28
C ALA A 12 6.39 16.60 14.24
N ALA A 13 6.53 16.36 15.55
CA ALA A 13 6.23 17.36 16.57
C ALA A 13 7.54 18.03 17.02
N LEU A 14 7.75 19.31 16.69
CA LEU A 14 8.88 20.08 17.23
C LEU A 14 8.41 21.41 17.85
N LEU A 15 8.39 21.39 19.18
CA LEU A 15 8.25 22.53 20.08
C LEU A 15 9.50 23.41 20.06
N ALA A 16 9.27 24.70 20.32
CA ALA A 16 10.19 25.80 20.17
C ALA A 16 11.43 25.79 21.09
N GLY A 17 12.57 26.27 20.55
CA GLY A 17 13.52 27.14 21.27
C GLY A 17 14.98 26.65 21.42
N GLY A 18 15.91 27.29 20.71
CA GLY A 18 17.34 27.30 21.06
C GLY A 18 18.32 27.23 19.88
N THR A 19 19.16 28.25 19.72
CA THR A 19 20.10 28.42 18.59
C THR A 19 21.36 27.58 18.70
N VAL A 20 21.62 26.71 17.71
CA VAL A 20 22.98 26.33 17.24
C VAL A 20 22.92 25.87 15.78
N THR A 21 23.75 26.45 14.93
CA THR A 21 23.85 26.17 13.49
C THR A 21 24.59 24.86 13.23
N ALA A 22 23.84 23.80 12.91
CA ALA A 22 24.28 22.71 12.06
C ALA A 22 23.17 22.48 11.02
N VAL A 23 23.42 22.88 9.77
CA VAL A 23 22.53 22.51 8.65
C VAL A 23 22.83 21.05 8.29
N ALA A 24 22.25 20.12 9.07
CA ALA A 24 21.76 18.91 8.45
C ALA A 24 20.62 19.38 7.55
N ALA A 25 20.85 19.39 6.23
CA ALA A 25 19.74 19.42 5.31
C ALA A 25 18.98 18.11 5.56
N SER A 26 18.00 18.14 6.47
CA SER A 26 16.83 17.31 6.29
C SER A 26 16.30 17.75 4.93
N ALA A 27 16.63 16.99 3.90
CA ALA A 27 15.86 17.05 2.68
C ALA A 27 14.42 16.91 3.17
N ASP A 28 13.61 17.93 2.89
CA ASP A 28 12.17 17.80 2.84
C ASP A 28 11.92 16.57 1.95
N ASP A 29 11.81 15.39 2.56
CA ASP A 29 11.45 14.16 1.90
C ASP A 29 9.96 14.25 1.62
N LYS A 30 9.62 15.14 0.69
CA LYS A 30 8.26 15.26 0.22
C LYS A 30 8.03 14.03 -0.64
N PRO A 31 7.07 13.18 -0.28
CA PRO A 31 6.76 12.01 -1.07
C PRO A 31 6.50 12.45 -2.50
N VAL A 32 7.10 11.74 -3.44
CA VAL A 32 7.01 12.04 -4.86
C VAL A 32 5.55 11.87 -5.27
N LYS A 33 4.84 12.97 -5.51
CA LYS A 33 3.48 12.90 -6.03
C LYS A 33 3.51 12.21 -7.41
N PRO A 34 2.81 11.08 -7.58
CA PRO A 34 2.81 10.35 -8.84
C PRO A 34 2.09 11.20 -9.91
N LYS A 35 2.57 11.15 -11.16
CA LYS A 35 1.94 11.82 -12.30
C LYS A 35 0.92 10.94 -13.01
N ILE A 36 1.05 9.62 -12.84
CA ILE A 36 0.07 8.64 -13.30
C ILE A 36 -0.67 8.06 -12.08
N SER A 37 -1.90 7.61 -12.28
CA SER A 37 -2.67 6.97 -11.22
C SER A 37 -2.23 5.51 -11.01
N SER A 38 -2.61 4.92 -9.87
CA SER A 38 -2.46 3.48 -9.63
C SER A 38 -3.16 2.65 -10.71
N SER A 39 -4.34 3.09 -11.19
CA SER A 39 -5.05 2.45 -12.31
C SER A 39 -4.27 2.49 -13.63
N ASP A 40 -3.60 3.61 -13.94
CA ASP A 40 -2.75 3.67 -15.15
C ASP A 40 -1.55 2.71 -15.05
N ALA A 41 -0.97 2.59 -13.85
CA ALA A 41 0.13 1.66 -13.58
C ALA A 41 -0.34 0.20 -13.68
N VAL A 42 -1.49 -0.14 -13.08
CA VAL A 42 -2.12 -1.48 -13.19
C VAL A 42 -2.38 -1.85 -14.65
N ASN A 43 -2.98 -0.95 -15.43
CA ASN A 43 -3.22 -1.18 -16.85
C ASN A 43 -1.93 -1.40 -17.65
N THR A 44 -0.83 -0.78 -17.24
CA THR A 44 0.47 -0.96 -17.87
C THR A 44 1.07 -2.31 -17.48
N ALA A 45 1.04 -2.64 -16.19
CA ALA A 45 1.53 -3.91 -15.66
C ALA A 45 0.78 -5.12 -16.24
N LEU A 46 -0.56 -5.04 -16.36
CA LEU A 46 -1.38 -6.12 -16.91
C LEU A 46 -1.16 -6.37 -18.42
N LYS A 47 -0.65 -5.38 -19.16
CA LYS A 47 -0.21 -5.57 -20.56
C LYS A 47 1.11 -6.32 -20.64
N GLU A 48 1.99 -6.14 -19.64
CA GLU A 48 3.29 -6.80 -19.55
C GLU A 48 3.18 -8.21 -18.98
N ARG A 49 2.29 -8.41 -17.99
CA ARG A 49 2.02 -9.70 -17.34
C ARG A 49 0.52 -9.86 -17.10
N SER A 50 -0.08 -10.85 -17.76
CA SER A 50 -1.48 -11.21 -17.50
C SER A 50 -1.61 -11.96 -16.18
N GLY A 51 -2.57 -11.56 -15.35
CA GLY A 51 -2.90 -12.27 -14.12
C GLY A 51 -3.92 -11.50 -13.30
N THR A 52 -4.02 -11.85 -12.02
CA THR A 52 -4.81 -11.14 -11.02
C THR A 52 -3.88 -10.27 -10.20
N VAL A 53 -4.20 -8.97 -10.09
CA VAL A 53 -3.47 -8.06 -9.20
C VAL A 53 -3.88 -8.35 -7.76
N GLY A 54 -2.89 -8.57 -6.88
CA GLY A 54 -3.08 -8.70 -5.42
C GLY A 54 -2.81 -7.40 -4.69
N SER A 55 -1.74 -6.72 -5.08
CA SER A 55 -1.31 -5.46 -4.46
C SER A 55 -0.81 -4.43 -5.48
N VAL A 56 -0.93 -3.15 -5.11
CA VAL A 56 -0.40 -1.99 -5.84
C VAL A 56 0.12 -0.99 -4.82
N SER A 57 1.43 -0.81 -4.73
CA SER A 57 2.05 0.12 -3.79
C SER A 57 2.88 1.18 -4.52
N LEU A 58 2.99 2.39 -3.94
CA LEU A 58 3.86 3.45 -4.42
C LEU A 58 5.05 3.61 -3.47
N ASP A 59 6.24 3.27 -3.94
CA ASP A 59 7.48 3.46 -3.20
C ASP A 59 8.51 4.25 -4.02
N ASP A 60 9.13 5.26 -3.43
CA ASP A 60 10.16 6.10 -4.05
C ASP A 60 9.84 6.62 -5.48
N GLY A 61 8.56 6.83 -5.79
CA GLY A 61 8.09 7.28 -7.11
C GLY A 61 8.02 6.17 -8.17
N VAL A 62 7.97 4.91 -7.74
CA VAL A 62 7.77 3.71 -8.53
C VAL A 62 6.54 2.99 -8.02
N TRP A 63 5.64 2.63 -8.93
CA TRP A 63 4.55 1.72 -8.63
C TRP A 63 5.05 0.29 -8.67
N GLU A 64 4.80 -0.49 -7.62
CA GLU A 64 5.05 -1.93 -7.59
C GLU A 64 3.70 -2.65 -7.64
N ILE A 65 3.56 -3.58 -8.60
CA ILE A 65 2.30 -4.30 -8.84
C ILE A 65 2.58 -5.80 -8.75
N GLU A 66 2.06 -6.45 -7.71
CA GLU A 66 2.13 -7.91 -7.58
C GLU A 66 0.96 -8.57 -8.34
N ILE A 67 1.31 -9.47 -9.27
CA ILE A 67 0.40 -10.15 -10.18
C ILE A 67 0.53 -11.67 -10.02
N ALA A 68 -0.55 -12.32 -9.61
CA ALA A 68 -0.64 -13.78 -9.58
C ALA A 68 -1.15 -14.36 -10.91
N ASP A 69 -0.46 -15.36 -11.44
CA ASP A 69 -0.78 -16.02 -12.71
C ASP A 69 -1.48 -17.40 -12.55
N GLY A 70 -1.86 -17.75 -11.31
CA GLY A 70 -2.65 -18.95 -10.98
C GLY A 70 -1.87 -20.27 -10.96
N LYS A 71 -0.52 -20.26 -11.10
CA LYS A 71 0.30 -21.48 -11.16
C LYS A 71 1.49 -21.52 -10.19
N ASP A 72 1.45 -20.67 -9.16
CA ASP A 72 2.49 -20.45 -8.14
C ASP A 72 3.66 -19.53 -8.59
N LYS A 73 4.00 -18.62 -7.67
CA LYS A 73 4.92 -17.46 -7.74
C LYS A 73 4.31 -16.21 -8.39
N GLY A 74 4.05 -15.18 -7.58
CA GLY A 74 3.67 -13.84 -8.05
C GLY A 74 4.79 -13.20 -8.88
N HIS A 75 4.40 -12.34 -9.82
CA HIS A 75 5.34 -11.46 -10.51
C HIS A 75 5.13 -10.06 -9.99
N GLU A 76 6.22 -9.34 -9.74
CA GLU A 76 6.17 -7.92 -9.46
C GLU A 76 6.53 -7.16 -10.75
N VAL A 77 5.68 -6.22 -11.15
CA VAL A 77 5.96 -5.28 -12.22
C VAL A 77 6.14 -3.90 -11.62
N ARG A 78 7.30 -3.29 -11.87
CA ARG A 78 7.62 -1.92 -11.42
C ARG A 78 7.40 -0.92 -12.55
N VAL A 79 6.65 0.14 -12.29
CA VAL A 79 6.28 1.19 -13.25
C VAL A 79 6.67 2.57 -12.72
N ASP A 80 7.43 3.35 -13.47
CA ASP A 80 7.80 4.72 -13.06
C ASP A 80 6.55 5.60 -12.95
N ALA A 81 6.34 6.21 -11.78
CA ALA A 81 5.14 6.98 -11.50
C ALA A 81 5.09 8.34 -12.20
N LYS A 82 6.17 8.79 -12.83
CA LYS A 82 6.28 10.07 -13.55
C LYS A 82 5.90 9.94 -15.02
N ASN A 83 6.16 8.79 -15.64
CA ASN A 83 5.95 8.59 -17.08
C ASN A 83 5.19 7.31 -17.47
N GLY A 84 4.98 6.38 -16.53
CA GLY A 84 4.29 5.11 -16.78
C GLY A 84 5.11 4.07 -17.53
N GLU A 85 6.44 4.22 -17.59
CA GLU A 85 7.31 3.22 -18.21
C GLU A 85 7.56 2.05 -17.25
N VAL A 86 7.52 0.82 -17.77
CA VAL A 86 7.94 -0.36 -16.99
C VAL A 86 9.45 -0.28 -16.78
N VAL A 87 9.87 -0.22 -15.52
CA VAL A 87 11.28 -0.11 -15.10
C VAL A 87 11.83 -1.40 -14.52
N GLY A 88 10.97 -2.36 -14.18
CA GLY A 88 11.38 -3.67 -13.68
C GLY A 88 10.28 -4.72 -13.82
N VAL A 89 10.67 -5.97 -14.01
CA VAL A 89 9.77 -7.13 -13.88
C VAL A 89 10.55 -8.25 -13.20
N GLU A 90 10.09 -8.65 -12.03
CA GLU A 90 10.73 -9.66 -11.20
C GLU A 90 9.74 -10.78 -10.90
N ARG A 91 10.26 -12.01 -10.79
CA ARG A 91 9.49 -13.13 -10.26
C ARG A 91 9.82 -13.21 -8.78
N ASP A 92 8.82 -13.41 -7.93
CA ASP A 92 9.07 -13.70 -6.52
C ASP A 92 9.61 -15.13 -6.42
N ASP A 93 10.95 -15.26 -6.49
CA ASP A 93 11.65 -16.53 -6.59
C ASP A 93 11.81 -17.25 -5.24
N ARG A 94 11.13 -16.80 -4.17
CA ARG A 94 11.18 -17.46 -2.85
C ARG A 94 10.91 -18.96 -3.01
N ASP A 95 11.92 -19.77 -2.68
CA ASP A 95 11.98 -21.22 -2.84
C ASP A 95 11.65 -21.95 -1.51
N ASP A 96 11.12 -21.24 -0.52
CA ASP A 96 10.76 -21.81 0.76
C ASP A 96 9.36 -22.43 0.68
N ALA A 97 9.29 -23.75 0.90
CA ALA A 97 8.10 -24.58 0.77
C ALA A 97 6.98 -24.28 1.80
N ASP A 98 7.14 -23.24 2.61
CA ASP A 98 6.24 -22.85 3.69
C ASP A 98 5.30 -21.67 3.32
N ASP A 99 5.48 -21.04 2.14
CA ASP A 99 4.71 -19.86 1.69
C ASP A 99 3.48 -20.21 0.83
N ALA A 100 2.95 -21.44 0.92
CA ALA A 100 1.64 -21.77 0.34
C ALA A 100 0.47 -20.94 0.94
N ALA A 101 0.76 -20.09 1.91
CA ALA A 101 -0.15 -19.17 2.59
C ALA A 101 -0.44 -17.87 1.81
N ASP A 102 0.36 -17.48 0.82
CA ASP A 102 0.20 -16.20 0.09
C ASP A 102 -0.92 -16.25 -0.99
N ARG A 103 -1.70 -17.34 -1.03
CA ARG A 103 -2.86 -17.45 -1.94
C ARG A 103 -4.08 -16.67 -1.45
N ASP A 104 -4.09 -16.26 -0.19
CA ASP A 104 -5.18 -15.49 0.40
C ASP A 104 -5.03 -13.98 0.15
N ASP A 105 -3.85 -13.53 -0.29
CA ASP A 105 -3.51 -12.12 -0.58
C ASP A 105 -3.82 -11.73 -2.03
N VAL A 106 -4.55 -12.60 -2.74
CA VAL A 106 -5.07 -12.32 -4.07
C VAL A 106 -6.56 -12.61 -4.15
N PRO A 107 -7.35 -11.75 -4.82
CA PRO A 107 -8.77 -11.99 -4.99
C PRO A 107 -9.03 -13.33 -5.68
N ALA A 108 -9.88 -14.14 -5.06
CA ALA A 108 -10.31 -15.41 -5.63
C ALA A 108 -10.96 -15.21 -7.02
N GLN A 109 -10.77 -16.18 -7.91
CA GLN A 109 -11.38 -16.13 -9.25
C GLN A 109 -12.91 -15.93 -9.16
N GLY A 110 -13.41 -14.82 -9.72
CA GLY A 110 -14.83 -14.48 -9.74
C GLY A 110 -15.27 -13.41 -8.75
N THR A 111 -14.36 -12.83 -7.96
CA THR A 111 -14.59 -11.53 -7.30
C THR A 111 -14.92 -10.47 -8.35
N LYS A 112 -15.76 -9.51 -7.97
CA LYS A 112 -16.28 -8.48 -8.91
C LYS A 112 -15.47 -7.19 -8.88
N VAL A 113 -14.76 -6.97 -7.78
CA VAL A 113 -13.98 -5.77 -7.51
C VAL A 113 -12.52 -6.14 -7.61
N ASP A 114 -11.86 -5.59 -8.60
CA ASP A 114 -10.40 -5.59 -8.78
C ASP A 114 -9.78 -4.35 -8.12
N ALA A 115 -8.45 -4.32 -8.04
CA ALA A 115 -7.68 -3.24 -7.43
C ALA A 115 -8.07 -1.85 -7.99
N GLU A 116 -8.32 -1.74 -9.31
CA GLU A 116 -8.73 -0.47 -9.93
C GLU A 116 -10.09 0.02 -9.44
N ARG A 117 -11.07 -0.89 -9.31
CA ARG A 117 -12.39 -0.54 -8.75
C ARG A 117 -12.31 -0.22 -7.27
N ALA A 118 -11.47 -0.92 -6.51
CA ALA A 118 -11.23 -0.63 -5.10
C ALA A 118 -10.63 0.77 -4.93
N ALA A 119 -9.57 1.09 -5.67
CA ALA A 119 -8.94 2.42 -5.69
C ALA A 119 -9.96 3.53 -6.04
N SER A 120 -10.78 3.30 -7.07
CA SER A 120 -11.83 4.24 -7.47
C SER A 120 -12.88 4.46 -6.37
N ALA A 121 -13.31 3.38 -5.70
CA ALA A 121 -14.29 3.44 -4.61
C ALA A 121 -13.72 4.16 -3.38
N ALA A 122 -12.44 3.96 -3.07
CA ALA A 122 -11.76 4.63 -1.98
C ALA A 122 -11.64 6.14 -2.22
N VAL A 123 -11.18 6.56 -3.41
CA VAL A 123 -11.06 7.99 -3.76
C VAL A 123 -12.44 8.70 -3.79
N ALA A 124 -13.50 7.97 -4.13
CA ALA A 124 -14.86 8.50 -4.08
C ALA A 124 -15.34 8.75 -2.63
N LEU A 125 -14.83 8.00 -1.65
CA LEU A 125 -15.14 8.18 -0.24
C LEU A 125 -14.21 9.21 0.42
N GLN A 126 -12.92 9.16 0.11
CA GLN A 126 -11.85 9.97 0.68
C GLN A 126 -11.05 10.61 -0.45
N ALA A 127 -11.10 11.93 -0.60
CA ALA A 127 -10.35 12.62 -1.65
C ALA A 127 -8.85 12.59 -1.34
N GLY A 128 -8.04 12.17 -2.32
CA GLY A 128 -6.59 12.14 -2.19
C GLY A 128 -5.91 11.36 -3.30
N THR A 129 -4.65 11.02 -3.06
CA THR A 129 -3.83 10.16 -3.92
C THR A 129 -3.79 8.78 -3.30
N VAL A 130 -4.19 7.75 -4.03
CA VAL A 130 -3.98 6.36 -3.59
C VAL A 130 -2.48 6.11 -3.51
N THR A 131 -1.99 5.54 -2.41
CA THR A 131 -0.58 5.17 -2.21
C THR A 131 -0.41 3.66 -2.12
N ASP A 132 -1.43 2.97 -1.61
CA ASP A 132 -1.44 1.52 -1.49
C ASP A 132 -2.84 0.94 -1.78
N VAL A 133 -2.88 -0.25 -2.38
CA VAL A 133 -4.06 -1.09 -2.57
C VAL A 133 -3.64 -2.52 -2.32
N GLU A 134 -4.11 -3.14 -1.25
CA GLU A 134 -3.78 -4.53 -0.90
C GLU A 134 -5.07 -5.36 -0.75
N PHE A 135 -5.04 -6.60 -1.23
CA PHE A 135 -6.10 -7.56 -0.96
C PHE A 135 -5.70 -8.46 0.20
N GLU A 136 -6.49 -8.44 1.27
CA GLU A 136 -6.31 -9.33 2.40
C GLU A 136 -7.66 -9.70 3.01
N ASP A 137 -7.75 -10.88 3.64
CA ASP A 137 -8.92 -11.29 4.42
C ASP A 137 -10.28 -11.16 3.68
N GLY A 138 -10.28 -11.29 2.35
CA GLY A 138 -11.48 -11.18 1.53
C GLY A 138 -11.97 -9.75 1.24
N ARG A 139 -11.19 -8.72 1.58
CA ARG A 139 -11.46 -7.30 1.31
C ARG A 139 -10.27 -6.63 0.63
N TRP A 140 -10.49 -5.45 0.08
CA TRP A 140 -9.42 -4.55 -0.29
C TRP A 140 -9.19 -3.54 0.82
N GLU A 141 -7.95 -3.26 1.12
CA GLU A 141 -7.52 -2.11 1.91
C GLU A 141 -6.87 -1.12 0.95
N VAL A 142 -7.24 0.15 1.08
CA VAL A 142 -6.75 1.21 0.20
C VAL A 142 -6.31 2.38 1.05
N GLU A 143 -5.02 2.70 0.99
CA GLU A 143 -4.47 3.88 1.62
C GLU A 143 -4.63 5.08 0.68
N VAL A 144 -5.28 6.14 1.18
CA VAL A 144 -5.48 7.39 0.46
C VAL A 144 -4.82 8.54 1.20
N ARG A 145 -3.80 9.12 0.57
CA ARG A 145 -3.10 10.30 1.07
C ARG A 145 -3.79 11.60 0.67
N ALA A 146 -4.27 12.35 1.65
CA ALA A 146 -4.85 13.67 1.48
C ALA A 146 -3.82 14.74 1.09
N GLU A 147 -4.27 15.92 0.65
CA GLU A 147 -3.38 17.00 0.20
C GLU A 147 -2.49 17.56 1.32
N ASP A 148 -2.95 17.51 2.57
CA ASP A 148 -2.20 17.90 3.76
C ASP A 148 -1.18 16.83 4.21
N GLY A 149 -1.16 15.69 3.51
CA GLY A 149 -0.26 14.58 3.77
C GLY A 149 -0.80 13.54 4.75
N THR A 150 -2.02 13.71 5.29
CA THR A 150 -2.68 12.72 6.13
C THR A 150 -3.02 11.48 5.32
N GLU A 151 -2.71 10.30 5.84
CA GLU A 151 -3.08 9.00 5.26
C GLU A 151 -4.39 8.50 5.87
N HIS A 152 -5.20 7.86 5.04
CA HIS A 152 -6.52 7.36 5.40
C HIS A 152 -6.74 5.99 4.80
N ASP A 153 -7.03 5.03 5.65
CA ASP A 153 -7.32 3.66 5.21
C ASP A 153 -8.81 3.51 4.89
N VAL A 154 -9.08 2.91 3.73
CA VAL A 154 -10.42 2.63 3.25
C VAL A 154 -10.54 1.15 2.93
N HIS A 155 -11.45 0.46 3.62
CA HIS A 155 -11.81 -0.91 3.30
C HIS A 155 -12.87 -0.93 2.21
N VAL A 156 -12.66 -1.75 1.18
CA VAL A 156 -13.62 -1.99 0.10
C VAL A 156 -13.95 -3.48 0.03
N ASP A 157 -15.23 -3.81 0.20
CA ASP A 157 -15.71 -5.18 0.09
C ASP A 157 -15.51 -5.70 -1.34
N ALA A 158 -14.76 -6.81 -1.50
CA ALA A 158 -14.33 -7.32 -2.80
C ALA A 158 -15.46 -7.95 -3.65
N THR A 159 -16.64 -8.14 -3.07
CA THR A 159 -17.82 -8.70 -3.75
C THR A 159 -18.79 -7.60 -4.19
N THR A 160 -19.01 -6.60 -3.34
CA THR A 160 -20.05 -5.57 -3.48
C THR A 160 -19.50 -4.22 -3.91
N GLY A 161 -18.21 -3.96 -3.69
CA GLY A 161 -17.56 -2.67 -3.95
C GLY A 161 -17.92 -1.59 -2.93
N LYS A 162 -18.55 -1.96 -1.81
CA LYS A 162 -18.90 -1.00 -0.77
C LYS A 162 -17.64 -0.55 -0.02
N ALA A 163 -17.34 0.74 -0.08
CA ALA A 163 -16.27 1.37 0.67
C ALA A 163 -16.72 1.83 2.08
N SER A 164 -15.78 1.79 3.04
CA SER A 164 -15.91 2.39 4.37
C SER A 164 -14.53 2.74 4.91
N ALA A 165 -14.42 3.82 5.69
CA ALA A 165 -13.19 4.10 6.43
C ALA A 165 -12.85 2.92 7.34
N ALA A 166 -11.56 2.58 7.43
CA ALA A 166 -11.07 1.65 8.43
C ALA A 166 -11.32 2.24 9.84
N PRO A 167 -11.55 1.40 10.85
CA PRO A 167 -11.46 1.86 12.24
C PRO A 167 -10.05 2.45 12.45
N ALA A 168 -9.95 3.57 13.16
CA ALA A 168 -8.64 4.01 13.64
C ALA A 168 -8.08 2.89 14.51
N ASP A 169 -6.84 2.48 14.27
CA ASP A 169 -6.12 1.58 15.18
C ASP A 169 -6.11 2.24 16.56
N ASP A 170 -7.00 1.78 17.44
CA ASP A 170 -6.96 2.16 18.84
C ASP A 170 -5.60 1.68 19.35
N ALA A 171 -4.77 2.63 19.75
CA ALA A 171 -3.46 2.39 20.33
C ALA A 171 -3.60 1.50 21.58
N ASP A 172 -3.42 0.20 21.41
CA ASP A 172 -3.17 -0.74 22.50
C ASP A 172 -1.72 -0.57 23.00
N ASP A 173 -1.38 0.67 23.41
CA ASP A 173 -0.27 0.95 24.32
C ASP A 173 -0.87 1.16 25.71
N THR A 174 -1.40 0.08 26.28
CA THR A 174 -1.40 -0.04 27.75
C THR A 174 -0.31 -1.04 28.10
N ASP A 175 0.93 -0.56 28.03
CA ASP A 175 2.03 -1.07 28.85
C ASP A 175 1.59 -0.96 30.31
N ASP A 176 0.91 -1.98 30.84
CA ASP A 176 0.85 -2.26 32.26
C ASP A 176 2.17 -2.95 32.66
N ASP A 177 3.27 -2.21 32.46
CA ASP A 177 4.52 -2.49 33.17
C ASP A 177 4.37 -2.02 34.62
N ASP A 178 4.70 -2.95 35.51
CA ASP A 178 5.13 -2.74 36.88
C ASP A 178 4.13 -2.19 37.90
N ARG A 179 3.47 -3.14 38.60
CA ARG A 179 3.22 -3.01 40.04
C ARG A 179 3.52 -4.30 40.80
N ASP A 180 4.66 -4.27 41.48
CA ASP A 180 4.91 -4.63 42.88
C ASP A 180 4.54 -6.07 43.32
N ASN A 181 5.37 -6.84 44.03
CA ASN A 181 6.11 -6.46 45.22
C ASN A 181 6.90 -7.69 45.71
N ASP A 182 8.17 -7.50 46.07
CA ASP A 182 9.01 -8.26 47.02
C ASP A 182 8.83 -9.78 47.24
#